data_AF-A0A7S2V4W0-F1
#
_entry.id   AF-A0A7S2V4W0-F1
#
_cell.length_a   1.000
_cell.length_b   1.000
_cell.length_c   1.000
_cell.angle_alpha   90.00
_cell.angle_beta   90.00
_cell.angle_gamma   90.00
#
_symmetry.space_group_name_H-M   'P 1'
#
loop_
_entity.id
_entity.type
_entity.pdbx_description
1 polymer ?
#
loop_
_entity_poly.entity_id
_entity_poly.type
_entity_poly.pdbx_seq_one_letter_code
_entity_poly.pdbx_strand_id
1 'polypeptide(L)'
;ALAAGCSSPDGVDEPTGLTTKMLNVRFQSANCSSASVVAGILQPFASCLHSVSILFPDPWRKKRHKRRRLVNDEFVRALGELMVSAIDEMNEVQDATHLTPGAVYLASDVLN
;
A
#
# COMPACT_ATOMS: atom_id res chain seq x y z
N ALA A 1 -28.45 26.30 -29.20
CA ALA A 1 -28.10 25.50 -28.00
C ALA A 1 -28.38 26.37 -26.78
N LEU A 2 -29.53 26.17 -26.13
CA LEU A 2 -30.05 27.01 -25.04
C LEU A 2 -29.68 26.40 -23.67
N ALA A 3 -29.13 27.25 -22.78
CA ALA A 3 -29.22 27.40 -21.30
C ALA A 3 -29.52 26.16 -20.39
N ALA A 4 -29.08 26.03 -19.14
CA ALA A 4 -28.62 26.90 -18.05
C ALA A 4 -27.77 26.03 -17.07
N GLY A 5 -26.85 26.50 -16.22
CA GLY A 5 -26.93 27.61 -15.27
C GLY A 5 -27.47 27.10 -13.92
N CYS A 6 -26.58 26.74 -12.99
CA CYS A 6 -26.88 26.73 -11.54
C CYS A 6 -25.64 27.26 -10.81
N SER A 7 -25.68 28.54 -10.50
CA SER A 7 -24.83 29.19 -9.51
C SER A 7 -25.52 29.09 -8.15
N SER A 8 -24.80 28.65 -7.13
CA SER A 8 -24.99 29.15 -5.77
C SER A 8 -23.60 29.34 -5.14
N PRO A 9 -23.21 30.59 -4.86
CA PRO A 9 -22.14 30.93 -3.94
C PRO A 9 -22.75 31.07 -2.55
N ASP A 10 -22.20 30.41 -1.53
CA ASP A 10 -22.29 30.88 -0.15
C ASP A 10 -21.13 30.28 0.64
N GLY A 11 -20.30 31.19 1.16
CA GLY A 11 -19.04 30.89 1.81
C GLY A 11 -19.21 30.19 3.15
N VAL A 12 -18.38 29.15 3.31
CA VAL A 12 -17.75 28.79 4.58
C VAL A 12 -16.36 28.28 4.22
N ASP A 13 -15.48 29.22 3.87
CA ASP A 13 -14.04 28.99 3.96
C ASP A 13 -13.69 28.99 5.46
N GLU A 14 -13.79 27.82 6.09
CA GLU A 14 -13.12 27.53 7.35
C GLU A 14 -11.73 26.96 7.00
N PRO A 15 -10.62 27.70 7.17
CA PRO A 15 -9.31 27.20 6.88
C PRO A 15 -8.80 26.40 8.09
N THR A 16 -9.41 25.26 8.40
CA THR A 16 -8.90 24.36 9.43
C THR A 16 -8.23 23.15 8.81
N GLY A 17 -6.92 23.26 8.58
CA GLY A 17 -6.03 22.10 8.56
C GLY A 17 -5.13 21.98 7.33
N LEU A 18 -3.89 22.47 7.46
CA LEU A 18 -2.66 21.91 6.90
C LEU A 18 -2.80 21.08 5.60
N THR A 19 -3.24 21.68 4.50
CA THR A 19 -3.22 21.01 3.18
C THR A 19 -1.83 21.10 2.55
N THR A 20 -0.79 20.66 3.26
CA THR A 20 0.56 20.58 2.70
C THR A 20 0.57 19.51 1.62
N LYS A 21 0.61 19.93 0.36
CA LYS A 21 0.70 19.04 -0.80
C LYS A 21 2.03 18.27 -0.74
N MET A 22 1.98 16.99 -0.40
CA MET A 22 3.15 16.12 -0.46
C MET A 22 3.55 15.90 -1.92
N LEU A 23 4.79 16.23 -2.28
CA LEU A 23 5.28 16.18 -3.66
C LEU A 23 5.67 14.77 -4.11
N ASN A 24 6.04 13.92 -3.15
CA ASN A 24 6.55 12.56 -3.35
C ASN A 24 5.52 11.47 -2.99
N VAL A 25 4.26 11.83 -2.79
CA VAL A 25 3.19 10.88 -2.49
C VAL A 25 2.23 10.82 -3.67
N ARG A 26 1.98 9.60 -4.13
CA ARG A 26 1.04 9.31 -5.21
C ARG A 26 0.02 8.31 -4.68
N PHE A 27 -1.25 8.51 -5.05
CA PHE A 27 -2.33 7.60 -4.71
C PHE A 27 -2.89 6.98 -5.99
N GLN A 28 -3.08 5.67 -5.98
CA GLN A 28 -3.75 4.94 -7.04
C GLN A 28 -4.90 4.16 -6.41
N SER A 29 -6.12 4.46 -6.84
CA SER A 29 -7.28 3.62 -6.50
C SER A 29 -7.24 2.37 -7.37
N ALA A 30 -7.14 1.21 -6.75
CA ALA A 30 -7.17 -0.07 -7.42
C ALA A 30 -7.65 -1.18 -6.47
N ASN A 31 -8.20 -2.24 -7.05
CA ASN A 31 -8.50 -3.44 -6.31
C ASN A 31 -7.20 -4.24 -6.12
N CYS A 32 -6.77 -4.41 -4.87
CA CYS A 32 -5.55 -5.16 -4.53
C CYS A 32 -5.89 -6.51 -3.87
N SER A 33 -6.98 -7.17 -4.28
CA SER A 33 -7.46 -8.40 -3.62
C SER A 33 -6.64 -9.65 -3.92
N SER A 34 -5.89 -9.67 -5.03
CA SER A 34 -5.08 -10.82 -5.44
C SER A 34 -3.67 -10.40 -5.85
N ALA A 35 -2.73 -11.34 -5.73
CA ALA A 35 -1.33 -11.16 -6.07
C ALA A 35 -1.13 -10.74 -7.53
N SER A 36 -1.89 -11.34 -8.45
CA SER A 36 -1.78 -11.08 -9.89
C SER A 36 -2.22 -9.67 -10.27
N VAL A 37 -3.26 -9.14 -9.63
CA VAL A 37 -3.71 -7.75 -9.90
C VAL A 37 -2.69 -6.76 -9.35
N VAL A 38 -2.21 -6.97 -8.13
CA VAL A 38 -1.17 -6.14 -7.53
C VAL A 38 0.11 -6.18 -8.36
N ALA A 39 0.52 -7.37 -8.81
CA ALA A 39 1.67 -7.53 -9.69
C ALA A 39 1.49 -6.72 -10.98
N GLY A 40 0.35 -6.82 -11.67
CA GLY A 40 0.11 -6.05 -12.90
C GLY A 40 0.22 -4.53 -12.71
N ILE A 41 -0.21 -4.01 -11.55
CA ILE A 41 -0.09 -2.58 -11.21
C ILE A 41 1.35 -2.21 -10.90
N LEU A 42 2.10 -3.09 -10.23
CA LEU A 42 3.47 -2.84 -9.78
C LEU A 42 4.54 -3.23 -10.82
N GLN A 43 4.21 -3.99 -11.86
CA GLN A 43 5.12 -4.42 -12.92
C GLN A 43 5.93 -3.26 -13.54
N PRO A 44 5.34 -2.08 -13.85
CA PRO A 44 6.12 -0.94 -14.36
C PRO A 44 7.19 -0.41 -13.40
N PHE A 45 7.08 -0.76 -12.11
CA PHE A 45 7.98 -0.40 -11.02
C PHE A 45 8.79 -1.61 -10.51
N ALA A 46 8.77 -2.72 -11.24
CA ALA A 46 9.60 -3.87 -10.92
C ALA A 46 11.07 -3.44 -10.87
N SER A 47 11.82 -3.89 -9.87
CA SER A 47 13.23 -3.52 -9.63
C SER A 47 13.49 -2.08 -9.14
N CYS A 48 12.46 -1.26 -8.88
CA CYS A 48 12.63 0.00 -8.13
C CYS A 48 11.83 0.03 -6.81
N LEU A 49 11.08 -1.03 -6.53
CA LEU A 49 10.31 -1.22 -5.32
C LEU A 49 11.22 -1.68 -4.16
N HIS A 50 11.50 -0.78 -3.22
CA HIS A 50 12.38 -1.03 -2.08
C HIS A 50 11.65 -1.66 -0.91
N SER A 51 10.43 -1.21 -0.62
CA SER A 51 9.68 -1.64 0.56
C SER A 51 8.19 -1.66 0.27
N VAL A 52 7.49 -2.67 0.78
CA VAL A 52 6.03 -2.76 0.73
C VAL A 52 5.50 -2.86 2.15
N SER A 53 4.60 -1.94 2.51
CA SER A 53 3.96 -1.93 3.83
C SER A 53 2.48 -2.22 3.69
N ILE A 54 2.01 -3.28 4.35
CA ILE A 54 0.59 -3.61 4.44
C ILE A 54 0.16 -3.31 5.86
N LEU A 55 -0.59 -2.21 6.00
CA LEU A 55 -1.03 -1.71 7.30
C LEU A 55 -2.43 -2.23 7.58
N PHE A 56 -2.56 -3.00 8.66
CA PHE A 56 -3.82 -3.49 9.20
C PHE A 56 -4.71 -4.19 8.16
N PRO A 57 -4.20 -5.22 7.45
CA PRO A 57 -5.04 -6.01 6.56
C PRO A 57 -6.16 -6.66 7.37
N ASP A 58 -7.38 -6.72 6.80
CA ASP A 58 -8.58 -7.15 7.53
C ASP A 58 -8.34 -8.47 8.30
N PRO A 59 -8.50 -8.46 9.64
CA PRO A 59 -8.25 -9.63 10.47
C PRO A 59 -9.40 -10.63 10.35
N TRP A 60 -9.31 -11.49 9.34
CA TRP A 60 -10.21 -12.63 9.18
C TRP A 60 -9.96 -13.71 10.27
N ARG A 61 -10.45 -13.44 11.50
CA ARG A 61 -10.22 -14.28 12.71
C ARG A 61 -10.83 -15.68 12.59
N LYS A 62 -12.01 -15.80 11.99
CA LYS A 62 -12.74 -17.10 11.89
C LYS A 62 -12.05 -18.03 10.88
N LYS A 63 -11.86 -19.30 11.23
CA LYS A 63 -11.22 -20.32 10.37
C LYS A 63 -11.81 -20.39 8.95
N ARG A 64 -13.14 -20.30 8.83
CA ARG A 64 -13.85 -20.30 7.54
C ARG A 64 -13.49 -19.13 6.61
N HIS A 65 -12.89 -18.05 7.14
CA HIS A 65 -12.49 -16.86 6.39
C HIS A 65 -11.00 -16.83 6.06
N LYS A 66 -10.23 -17.90 6.31
CA LYS A 66 -8.79 -17.95 6.00
C LYS A 66 -8.49 -17.57 4.55
N ARG A 67 -9.34 -17.97 3.60
CA ARG A 67 -9.21 -17.66 2.16
C ARG A 67 -9.45 -16.19 1.79
N ARG A 68 -9.99 -15.38 2.70
CA ARG A 68 -10.20 -13.93 2.49
C ARG A 68 -9.01 -13.09 2.92
N ARG A 69 -8.01 -13.70 3.59
CA ARG A 69 -6.79 -13.00 3.98
C ARG A 69 -6.00 -12.62 2.73
N LEU A 70 -5.76 -11.32 2.59
CA LEU A 70 -4.91 -10.77 1.54
C LEU A 70 -3.48 -11.32 1.65
N VAL A 71 -2.97 -11.34 2.87
CA VAL A 71 -1.65 -11.89 3.17
C VAL A 71 -1.73 -13.41 3.17
N ASN A 72 -1.17 -14.02 2.14
CA ASN A 72 -0.98 -15.45 1.96
C ASN A 72 0.40 -15.72 1.33
N ASP A 73 0.84 -16.98 1.34
CA ASP A 73 2.20 -17.35 0.90
C ASP A 73 2.45 -17.00 -0.58
N GLU A 74 1.45 -17.20 -1.45
CA GLU A 74 1.52 -16.85 -2.87
C GLU A 74 1.69 -15.35 -3.07
N PHE A 75 0.96 -14.55 -2.30
CA PHE A 75 0.98 -13.09 -2.34
C PHE A 75 2.32 -12.55 -1.88
N VAL A 76 2.86 -13.07 -0.78
CA VAL A 76 4.19 -12.67 -0.28
C VAL A 76 5.28 -13.03 -1.29
N ARG A 77 5.21 -14.22 -1.90
CA ARG A 77 6.17 -14.64 -2.93
C ARG A 77 6.12 -13.74 -4.16
N ALA A 78 4.92 -13.45 -4.65
CA ALA A 78 4.73 -12.58 -5.81
C ALA A 78 5.26 -11.15 -5.55
N LEU A 79 5.11 -10.63 -4.33
CA LEU A 79 5.72 -9.34 -3.97
C LEU A 79 7.24 -9.42 -3.92
N GLY A 80 7.81 -10.48 -3.33
CA GLY A 80 9.26 -10.67 -3.27
C GLY A 80 9.91 -10.73 -4.65
N GLU A 81 9.25 -11.32 -5.64
CA GLU A 81 9.72 -11.36 -7.03
C GLU A 81 9.75 -9.99 -7.73
N LEU A 82 8.94 -9.03 -7.29
CA LEU A 82 8.86 -7.68 -7.87
C LEU A 82 9.84 -6.69 -7.23
N MET A 83 10.24 -6.98 -6.00
CA MET A 83 11.10 -6.12 -5.21
C MET A 83 12.56 -6.26 -5.61
N VAL A 84 13.36 -5.25 -5.29
CA VAL A 84 14.82 -5.33 -5.43
C VAL A 84 15.31 -6.44 -4.52
N SER A 85 15.94 -7.48 -5.09
CA SER A 85 16.58 -8.52 -4.30
C SER A 85 17.70 -7.88 -3.50
N ALA A 86 17.68 -8.05 -2.18
CA ALA A 86 18.78 -7.67 -1.30
C ALA A 86 20.01 -8.53 -1.59
N ILE A 87 20.70 -8.27 -2.69
CA ILE A 87 22.07 -8.71 -2.92
C ILE A 87 22.87 -7.41 -2.85
N ASP A 88 23.34 -7.09 -1.64
CA ASP A 88 24.73 -6.63 -1.47
C ASP A 88 25.19 -6.53 -0.01
N GLU A 89 24.33 -6.50 1.02
CA GLU A 89 24.84 -6.45 2.41
C GLU A 89 24.05 -7.31 3.40
N MET A 90 24.77 -8.25 4.03
CA MET A 90 24.35 -8.98 5.23
C MET A 90 24.19 -8.00 6.40
N ASN A 91 23.03 -7.38 6.53
CA ASN A 91 22.70 -6.59 7.71
C ASN A 91 21.82 -7.40 8.65
N GLU A 92 22.41 -7.78 9.79
CA GLU A 92 21.71 -8.28 10.96
C GLU A 92 20.75 -7.20 11.46
N VAL A 93 19.45 -7.52 11.46
CA VAL A 93 18.39 -6.56 11.75
C VAL A 93 18.34 -6.28 13.25
N GLN A 94 19.04 -5.22 13.68
CA GLN A 94 18.80 -4.56 14.95
C GLN A 94 18.09 -3.23 14.67
N ASP A 95 16.82 -3.17 15.07
CA ASP A 95 15.94 -1.99 15.11
C ASP A 95 15.07 -1.65 13.89
N ALA A 96 13.80 -1.35 14.17
CA ALA A 96 12.70 -1.16 13.20
C ALA A 96 12.74 0.17 12.42
N THR A 97 13.86 0.90 12.51
CA THR A 97 14.00 2.28 12.01
C THR A 97 14.66 2.34 10.63
N HIS A 98 15.27 1.25 10.16
CA HIS A 98 15.87 1.17 8.82
C HIS A 98 14.98 0.32 7.91
N LEU A 99 14.32 0.95 6.92
CA LEU A 99 13.65 0.21 5.86
C LEU A 99 14.72 -0.50 5.03
N THR A 100 14.98 -1.76 5.34
CA THR A 100 15.85 -2.62 4.53
C THR A 100 15.29 -2.73 3.11
N PRO A 101 16.11 -2.49 2.07
CA PRO A 101 15.71 -2.74 0.69
C PRO A 101 15.32 -4.21 0.52
N GLY A 102 14.20 -4.46 -0.16
CA GLY A 102 13.67 -5.80 -0.37
C GLY A 102 12.80 -6.35 0.77
N ALA A 103 12.46 -5.56 1.79
CA ALA A 103 11.65 -6.03 2.92
C ALA A 103 10.15 -5.72 2.79
N VAL A 104 9.33 -6.74 3.12
CA VAL A 104 7.88 -6.63 3.23
C VAL A 104 7.50 -6.45 4.71
N TYR A 105 6.90 -5.32 5.04
CA TYR A 105 6.45 -5.00 6.39
C TYR A 105 4.96 -5.30 6.53
N LEU A 106 4.63 -6.15 7.51
CA LEU A 106 3.27 -6.50 7.86
C LEU A 106 2.96 -5.96 9.25
N ALA A 107 2.16 -4.90 9.32
CA ALA A 107 1.62 -4.42 10.59
C ALA A 107 0.23 -5.05 10.77
N SER A 108 0.09 -5.95 11.74
CA SER A 108 -1.20 -6.53 12.11
C SER A 108 -1.37 -6.50 13.62
N ASP A 109 -2.45 -5.87 14.08
CA ASP A 109 -2.87 -5.86 15.50
C ASP A 109 -3.38 -7.23 15.98
N VAL A 110 -3.33 -8.26 15.13
CA VAL A 110 -3.97 -9.56 15.37
C VAL A 110 -2.96 -10.71 15.41
N LEU A 111 -1.69 -10.38 15.67
CA LEU A 111 -0.70 -11.36 16.12
C LEU A 111 -0.85 -11.56 17.65
N ASN A 112 -1.77 -12.45 18.00
CA ASN A 112 -1.76 -13.26 19.22
C ASN A 112 -2.51 -14.57 18.95
#